data_AF-X8BGE6-F1
#
_entry.id   AF-X8BGE6-F1
#
_cell.length_a   1.000
_cell.length_b   1.000
_cell.length_c   1.000
_cell.angle_alpha   90.00
_cell.angle_beta   90.00
_cell.angle_gamma   90.00
#
_symmetry.space_group_name_H-M   'P 1'
#
loop_
_entity.id
_entity.type
_entity.pdbx_description
1 polymer ?
#
loop_
_entity_poly.entity_id
_entity_poly.type
_entity_poly.pdbx_seq_one_letter_code
_entity_poly.pdbx_strand_id
1 'polypeptide(L)'
;MGYALAAVSVVVSVIAAGALLPVTRPMFMNNHYATISGALTASMIIIPLQTVIPEELAFRGVLQGALNRAWVFAVSPWGFVAVRVLAYCNVVGADAQQRRVQPRVRCRVWWHAGGVTVAVVATAAAGFVFSWLRRRSGSLIAPIALHWSCNGLGALAAALVWQLST
;
A
#
# COMPACT_ATOMS: atom_id res chain seq x y z
N MET A 1 -23.80 4.71 9.53
CA MET A 1 -22.89 4.76 10.70
C MET A 1 -22.11 3.45 10.90
N GLY A 2 -22.77 2.28 11.03
CA GLY A 2 -22.09 1.02 11.38
C GLY A 2 -20.96 0.57 10.44
N TYR A 3 -21.16 0.67 9.12
CA TYR A 3 -20.11 0.29 8.15
C TYR A 3 -18.85 1.15 8.21
N ALA A 4 -19.00 2.45 8.48
CA ALA A 4 -17.85 3.36 8.58
C ALA A 4 -17.01 3.04 9.83
N LEU A 5 -17.67 2.80 10.97
CA LEU A 5 -16.99 2.40 12.21
C LEU A 5 -16.29 1.05 12.06
N ALA A 6 -16.92 0.07 11.41
CA ALA A 6 -16.31 -1.22 11.14
C ALA A 6 -15.05 -1.07 10.25
N ALA A 7 -15.13 -0.28 9.19
CA ALA A 7 -13.99 -0.03 8.30
C ALA A 7 -12.83 0.67 9.03
N VAL A 8 -13.11 1.72 9.81
CA VAL A 8 -12.11 2.41 10.63
C VAL A 8 -11.47 1.45 11.62
N SER A 9 -12.27 0.64 12.32
CA SER A 9 -11.78 -0.32 13.31
C SER A 9 -10.84 -1.34 12.68
N VAL A 10 -11.18 -1.85 11.49
CA VAL A 10 -10.32 -2.79 10.75
C VAL A 10 -9.00 -2.13 10.35
N VAL A 11 -9.03 -0.94 9.76
CA VAL A 11 -7.82 -0.24 9.31
C VAL A 11 -6.90 0.07 10.49
N VAL A 12 -7.46 0.63 11.57
CA VAL A 12 -6.70 0.94 12.79
C VAL A 12 -6.11 -0.34 13.39
N SER A 13 -6.87 -1.43 13.46
CA SER A 13 -6.37 -2.69 14.03
C SER A 13 -5.23 -3.30 13.22
N VAL A 14 -5.33 -3.28 11.89
CA VAL A 14 -4.25 -3.78 11.00
C VAL A 14 -2.99 -2.95 11.16
N ILE A 15 -3.11 -1.62 11.20
CA ILE A 15 -1.97 -0.71 11.34
C ILE A 15 -1.35 -0.84 12.73
N ALA A 16 -2.17 -0.90 13.78
CA ALA A 16 -1.70 -1.09 15.15
C ALA A 16 -0.96 -2.44 15.31
N ALA A 17 -1.52 -3.53 14.75
CA ALA A 17 -0.84 -4.82 14.74
C ALA A 17 0.52 -4.74 14.03
N GLY A 18 0.60 -4.09 12.86
CA GLY A 18 1.85 -3.88 12.14
C GLY A 18 2.87 -3.04 12.91
N ALA A 19 2.43 -2.00 13.62
CA ALA A 19 3.31 -1.13 14.40
C ALA A 19 3.84 -1.81 15.68
N LEU A 20 3.03 -2.66 16.31
CA LEU A 20 3.37 -3.35 17.55
C LEU A 20 4.20 -4.63 17.33
N LEU A 21 4.06 -5.29 16.18
CA LEU A 21 4.81 -6.50 15.87
C LEU A 21 6.31 -6.19 15.65
N PRO A 22 7.24 -6.83 16.38
CA PRO A 22 8.68 -6.53 16.28
C PRO A 22 9.26 -6.75 14.89
N VAL A 23 8.69 -7.67 14.12
CA VAL A 23 9.14 -8.01 12.76
C VAL A 23 8.82 -6.90 11.76
N THR A 24 7.70 -6.19 11.95
CA THR A 24 7.21 -5.15 11.03
C THR A 24 7.47 -3.73 11.54
N ARG A 25 7.71 -3.55 12.85
CA ARG A 25 8.04 -2.26 13.47
C ARG A 25 9.18 -1.49 12.76
N PRO A 26 10.28 -2.13 12.29
CA PRO A 26 11.32 -1.42 11.54
C PRO A 26 10.82 -0.77 10.24
N MET A 27 9.76 -1.29 9.63
CA MET A 27 9.16 -0.70 8.41
C MET A 27 8.44 0.62 8.70
N PHE A 28 8.03 0.87 9.95
CA PHE A 28 7.41 2.12 10.39
C PHE A 28 8.45 3.19 10.75
N MET A 29 9.74 2.83 10.86
CA MET A 29 10.82 3.79 11.15
C MET A 29 11.32 4.48 9.87
N ASN A 30 10.41 5.19 9.19
CA ASN A 30 10.73 5.98 8.00
C ASN A 30 11.09 7.43 8.37
N ASN A 31 12.28 7.89 8.01
CA ASN A 31 12.76 9.24 8.30
C ASN A 31 11.85 10.35 7.73
N HIS A 32 11.09 10.07 6.66
CA HIS A 32 10.13 11.02 6.08
C HIS A 32 8.99 11.39 7.04
N TYR A 33 8.74 10.57 8.07
CA TYR A 33 7.66 10.77 9.06
C TYR A 33 8.20 10.95 10.49
N ALA A 34 9.48 11.26 10.66
CA ALA A 34 10.08 11.42 11.99
C ALA A 34 9.46 12.59 12.80
N THR A 35 8.88 13.58 12.13
CA THR A 35 8.18 14.71 12.76
C THR A 35 6.66 14.58 12.64
N ILE A 36 5.95 14.98 13.70
CA ILE A 36 4.48 14.97 13.73
C ILE A 36 3.91 15.90 12.67
N SER A 37 4.49 17.08 12.48
CA SER A 37 4.08 18.03 11.45
C SER A 37 4.28 17.50 10.03
N GLY A 38 5.39 16.80 9.78
CA GLY A 38 5.67 16.14 8.51
C GLY A 38 4.66 15.02 8.22
N ALA A 39 4.35 14.19 9.21
CA ALA A 39 3.37 13.12 9.07
C ALA A 39 1.93 13.62 8.92
N LEU A 40 1.54 14.71 9.59
CA LEU A 40 0.25 15.36 9.39
C LEU A 40 0.14 15.98 8.00
N THR A 41 1.16 16.70 7.55
CA THR A 41 1.19 17.28 6.19
C THR A 41 1.13 16.16 5.14
N ALA A 42 1.89 15.09 5.35
CA ALA A 42 1.86 13.95 4.47
C ALA A 42 0.49 13.28 4.43
N SER A 43 -0.07 12.94 5.59
CA SER A 43 -1.35 12.25 5.71
C SER A 43 -2.53 13.07 5.21
N MET A 44 -2.57 14.38 5.45
CA MET A 44 -3.74 15.22 5.13
C MET A 44 -3.68 15.86 3.76
N ILE A 45 -2.48 16.10 3.21
CA ILE A 45 -2.31 16.88 1.97
C ILE A 45 -1.59 16.06 0.91
N ILE A 46 -0.38 15.61 1.19
CA ILE A 46 0.50 15.02 0.16
C ILE A 46 -0.06 13.68 -0.31
N ILE A 47 -0.40 12.78 0.62
CA ILE A 47 -0.89 11.43 0.31
C ILE A 47 -2.20 11.49 -0.51
N PRO A 48 -3.26 12.21 -0.09
CA PRO A 48 -4.48 12.31 -0.88
C PRO A 48 -4.24 12.80 -2.31
N LEU A 49 -3.45 13.87 -2.46
CA LEU A 49 -3.30 14.59 -3.71
C LEU A 49 -2.32 13.92 -4.68
N GLN A 50 -1.19 13.42 -4.16
CA GLN A 50 -0.11 12.88 -5.00
C GLN A 50 -0.20 11.38 -5.19
N THR A 51 -0.88 10.65 -4.30
CA THR A 51 -0.97 9.19 -4.38
C THR A 51 -2.40 8.71 -4.54
N VAL A 52 -3.26 8.94 -3.56
CA VAL A 52 -4.56 8.24 -3.48
C VAL A 52 -5.47 8.61 -4.64
N ILE A 53 -5.70 9.90 -4.88
CA ILE A 53 -6.62 10.33 -5.94
C ILE A 53 -6.10 9.91 -7.33
N PRO A 54 -4.85 10.22 -7.72
CA PRO A 54 -4.33 9.79 -9.01
C PRO A 54 -4.36 8.27 -9.20
N GLU A 55 -3.94 7.51 -8.17
CA GLU A 55 -3.92 6.05 -8.26
C GLU A 55 -5.32 5.46 -8.37
N GLU A 56 -6.27 5.85 -7.52
CA GLU A 56 -7.63 5.31 -7.59
C GLU A 56 -8.35 5.71 -8.89
N LEU A 57 -8.07 6.90 -9.44
CA LEU A 57 -8.56 7.30 -10.76
C LEU A 57 -7.98 6.42 -11.87
N ALA A 58 -6.66 6.25 -11.91
CA ALA A 58 -6.00 5.43 -12.94
C ALA A 58 -6.43 3.97 -12.86
N PHE A 59 -6.49 3.43 -11.64
CA PHE A 59 -6.75 2.03 -11.41
C PHE A 59 -8.25 1.69 -11.43
N ARG A 60 -9.07 2.38 -10.64
CA ARG A 60 -10.49 2.02 -10.45
C ARG A 60 -11.39 2.81 -11.38
N GLY A 61 -10.97 3.98 -11.83
CA GLY A 61 -11.63 4.74 -12.89
C GLY A 61 -11.33 4.17 -14.26
N VAL A 62 -10.07 4.27 -14.69
CA VAL A 62 -9.65 3.96 -16.07
C VAL A 62 -9.46 2.47 -16.28
N LEU A 63 -8.52 1.82 -15.58
CA LEU A 63 -8.16 0.42 -15.85
C LEU A 63 -9.33 -0.54 -15.58
N GLN A 64 -9.94 -0.48 -14.41
CA GLN A 64 -11.11 -1.31 -14.09
C GLN A 64 -12.30 -1.01 -15.03
N GLY A 65 -12.48 0.26 -15.41
CA GLY A 65 -13.52 0.67 -16.36
C GLY A 65 -13.28 0.13 -17.77
N ALA A 66 -12.04 0.11 -18.25
CA ALA A 66 -11.66 -0.44 -19.55
C ALA A 66 -11.80 -1.97 -19.58
N LEU A 67 -11.34 -2.66 -18.53
CA LEU A 67 -11.43 -4.12 -18.43
C LEU A 67 -12.88 -4.62 -18.34
N ASN A 68 -13.76 -3.87 -17.67
CA ASN A 68 -15.19 -4.19 -17.65
C ASN A 68 -15.84 -4.12 -19.03
N ARG A 69 -15.42 -3.17 -19.89
CA ARG A 69 -15.96 -3.04 -21.26
C ARG A 69 -15.41 -4.10 -22.22
N ALA A 70 -14.18 -4.56 -21.99
CA ALA A 70 -13.54 -5.59 -22.79
C ALA A 70 -14.00 -7.02 -22.46
N TRP A 71 -14.93 -7.21 -21.51
CA TRP A 71 -15.42 -8.51 -21.04
C TRP A 71 -14.35 -9.46 -20.47
N VAL A 72 -13.14 -8.97 -20.21
CA VAL A 72 -12.02 -9.75 -19.65
C VAL A 72 -12.08 -9.79 -18.11
N PHE A 73 -13.23 -10.23 -17.59
CA PHE A 73 -13.57 -10.11 -16.16
C PHE A 73 -12.64 -10.93 -15.25
N ALA A 74 -12.14 -12.05 -15.75
CA ALA A 74 -11.22 -12.93 -15.02
C ALA A 74 -9.83 -12.31 -14.80
N VAL A 75 -9.44 -11.28 -15.55
CA VAL A 75 -8.07 -10.70 -15.55
C VAL A 75 -8.01 -9.37 -14.79
N SER A 76 -9.15 -8.81 -14.37
CA SER A 76 -9.21 -7.51 -13.67
C SER A 76 -8.43 -7.43 -12.35
N PRO A 77 -8.39 -8.47 -11.49
CA PRO A 77 -7.50 -8.46 -10.33
C PRO A 77 -6.02 -8.58 -10.73
N TRP A 78 -5.74 -9.39 -11.76
CA TRP A 78 -4.38 -9.73 -12.20
C TRP A 78 -3.66 -8.59 -12.91
N GLY A 79 -4.39 -7.68 -13.58
CA GLY A 79 -3.81 -6.47 -14.15
C GLY A 79 -3.18 -5.55 -13.09
N PHE A 80 -3.78 -5.44 -11.91
CA PHE A 80 -3.22 -4.68 -10.78
C PHE A 80 -1.95 -5.33 -10.23
N VAL A 81 -1.98 -6.66 -10.12
CA VAL A 81 -0.82 -7.46 -9.70
C VAL A 81 0.32 -7.28 -10.70
N ALA A 82 0.05 -7.38 -12.00
CA ALA A 82 1.06 -7.26 -13.04
C ALA A 82 1.70 -5.87 -13.07
N VAL A 83 0.92 -4.78 -12.97
CA VAL A 83 1.47 -3.42 -12.95
C VAL A 83 2.28 -3.16 -11.67
N ARG A 84 1.84 -3.65 -10.52
CA ARG A 84 2.57 -3.48 -9.25
C ARG A 84 3.81 -4.35 -9.17
N VAL A 85 3.76 -5.59 -9.68
CA VAL A 85 4.93 -6.46 -9.87
C VAL A 85 5.93 -5.79 -10.80
N LEU A 86 5.48 -5.25 -11.94
CA LEU A 86 6.36 -4.57 -12.89
C LEU A 86 7.01 -3.32 -12.27
N ALA A 87 6.24 -2.49 -11.57
CA ALA A 87 6.77 -1.32 -10.85
C ALA A 87 7.80 -1.72 -9.79
N TYR A 88 7.55 -2.79 -9.03
CA TYR A 88 8.47 -3.31 -8.03
C TYR A 88 9.74 -3.89 -8.65
N CYS A 89 9.62 -4.66 -9.73
CA CYS A 89 10.76 -5.19 -10.49
C CYS A 89 11.67 -4.08 -11.04
N ASN A 90 11.10 -2.94 -11.46
CA ASN A 90 11.88 -1.79 -11.90
C ASN A 90 12.69 -1.14 -10.75
N VAL A 91 12.11 -1.04 -9.55
CA VAL A 91 12.80 -0.48 -8.37
C VAL A 91 13.89 -1.41 -7.86
N VAL A 92 13.62 -2.72 -7.74
CA VAL A 92 14.61 -3.71 -7.31
C VAL A 92 15.71 -3.91 -8.36
N GLY A 93 15.37 -3.85 -9.65
CA GLY A 93 16.34 -3.88 -10.75
C GLY A 93 17.31 -2.70 -10.70
N ALA A 94 16.82 -1.50 -10.36
CA ALA A 94 17.65 -0.32 -10.15
C ALA A 94 18.58 -0.46 -8.92
N ASP A 95 18.07 -1.00 -7.81
CA ASP A 95 18.85 -1.24 -6.58
C ASP A 95 19.92 -2.36 -6.76
N ALA A 96 19.64 -3.36 -7.59
CA ALA A 96 20.55 -4.47 -7.90
C ALA A 96 21.78 -4.03 -8.70
N GLN A 97 21.64 -3.00 -9.55
CA GLN A 97 22.76 -2.41 -10.29
C GLN A 97 23.77 -1.70 -9.37
N GLN A 98 23.32 -1.23 -8.19
CA GLN A 98 24.09 -0.35 -7.31
C GLN A 98 24.87 -1.07 -6.20
N ARG A 99 24.67 -2.38 -5.98
CA ARG A 99 25.15 -3.10 -4.77
C ARG A 99 26.07 -4.30 -5.06
N ARG A 100 27.08 -4.12 -5.91
CA ARG A 100 28.08 -5.15 -6.28
C ARG A 100 29.10 -5.55 -5.19
N VAL A 101 28.82 -5.38 -3.89
CA VAL A 101 29.78 -5.78 -2.84
C VAL A 101 29.06 -6.34 -1.61
N GLN A 102 29.06 -7.68 -1.43
CA GLN A 102 29.32 -8.43 -0.17
C GLN A 102 28.87 -9.92 -0.21
N PRO A 103 29.50 -10.84 0.57
CA PRO A 103 29.43 -12.30 0.35
C PRO A 103 28.20 -13.03 0.94
N ARG A 104 27.22 -12.34 1.54
CA ARG A 104 26.02 -12.97 2.16
C ARG A 104 24.81 -13.02 1.21
N VAL A 105 25.04 -13.41 -0.04
CA VAL A 105 24.08 -13.19 -1.14
C VAL A 105 22.89 -14.16 -1.11
N ARG A 106 23.09 -15.46 -0.81
CA ARG A 106 22.01 -16.47 -0.93
C ARG A 106 20.88 -16.32 0.09
N CYS A 107 21.17 -16.25 1.40
CA CYS A 107 20.12 -16.06 2.43
C CYS A 107 19.40 -14.72 2.25
N ARG A 108 20.10 -13.71 1.72
CA ARG A 108 19.55 -12.39 1.42
C ARG A 108 18.62 -12.41 0.21
N VAL A 109 18.93 -13.18 -0.84
CA VAL A 109 18.06 -13.36 -2.01
C VAL A 109 16.76 -14.08 -1.65
N TRP A 110 16.82 -15.15 -0.85
CA TRP A 110 15.61 -15.86 -0.41
C TRP A 110 14.72 -15.01 0.50
N TRP A 111 15.32 -14.24 1.40
CA TRP A 111 14.59 -13.28 2.23
C TRP A 111 13.92 -12.19 1.40
N HIS A 112 14.63 -11.63 0.42
CA HIS A 112 14.08 -10.66 -0.51
C HIS A 112 12.95 -11.25 -1.34
N ALA A 113 13.16 -12.42 -1.95
CA ALA A 113 12.15 -13.13 -2.72
C ALA A 113 10.88 -13.41 -1.90
N GLY A 114 11.01 -13.89 -0.67
CA GLY A 114 9.89 -14.07 0.24
C GLY A 114 9.14 -12.76 0.52
N GLY A 115 9.87 -11.67 0.79
CA GLY A 115 9.29 -10.34 0.94
C GLY A 115 8.55 -9.85 -0.31
N VAL A 116 9.11 -10.07 -1.51
CA VAL A 116 8.44 -9.76 -2.78
C VAL A 116 7.14 -10.52 -2.89
N THR A 117 7.17 -11.84 -2.70
CA THR A 117 6.00 -12.69 -2.84
C THR A 117 4.89 -12.25 -1.91
N VAL A 118 5.22 -11.96 -0.64
CA VAL A 118 4.24 -11.44 0.34
C VAL A 118 3.68 -10.10 -0.12
N ALA A 119 4.51 -9.15 -0.54
CA ALA A 119 4.06 -7.84 -1.02
C ALA A 119 3.14 -7.95 -2.25
N VAL A 120 3.48 -8.83 -3.20
CA VAL A 120 2.69 -9.09 -4.41
C VAL A 120 1.33 -9.69 -4.06
N VAL A 121 1.30 -10.70 -3.18
CA VAL A 121 0.04 -11.33 -2.74
C VAL A 121 -0.82 -10.34 -1.94
N ALA A 122 -0.21 -9.57 -1.05
CA ALA A 122 -0.93 -8.56 -0.25
C ALA A 122 -1.51 -7.46 -1.14
N THR A 123 -0.75 -6.96 -2.11
CA THR A 123 -1.23 -5.93 -3.05
C THR A 123 -2.28 -6.47 -4.03
N ALA A 124 -2.20 -7.74 -4.41
CA ALA A 124 -3.23 -8.44 -5.17
C ALA A 124 -4.56 -8.50 -4.40
N ALA A 125 -4.51 -8.96 -3.15
CA ALA A 125 -5.66 -9.05 -2.28
C ALA A 125 -6.27 -7.67 -2.02
N ALA A 126 -5.44 -6.65 -1.78
CA ALA A 126 -5.89 -5.27 -1.66
C ALA A 126 -6.62 -4.82 -2.94
N GLY A 127 -6.01 -5.00 -4.12
CA GLY A 127 -6.63 -4.68 -5.40
C GLY A 127 -8.02 -5.30 -5.56
N PHE A 128 -8.16 -6.58 -5.19
CA PHE A 128 -9.46 -7.27 -5.18
C PHE A 128 -10.47 -6.60 -4.24
N VAL A 129 -10.10 -6.29 -3.00
CA VAL A 129 -10.96 -5.61 -2.02
C VAL A 129 -11.39 -4.23 -2.55
N PHE A 130 -10.49 -3.44 -3.11
CA PHE A 130 -10.81 -2.13 -3.69
C PHE A 130 -11.77 -2.24 -4.89
N SER A 131 -11.55 -3.21 -5.78
CA SER A 131 -12.44 -3.46 -6.91
C SER A 131 -13.82 -3.98 -6.48
N TRP A 132 -13.88 -4.83 -5.46
CA TRP A 132 -15.12 -5.26 -4.83
C TRP A 132 -15.86 -4.08 -4.20
N LEU A 133 -15.17 -3.24 -3.43
CA LEU A 133 -15.74 -2.06 -2.78
C LEU A 133 -16.29 -1.06 -3.79
N ARG A 134 -15.57 -0.81 -4.89
CA ARG A 134 -16.04 0.04 -5.98
C ARG A 134 -17.34 -0.48 -6.59
N ARG A 135 -17.44 -1.80 -6.84
CA ARG A 135 -18.65 -2.41 -7.40
C ARG A 135 -19.82 -2.36 -6.42
N ARG A 136 -19.55 -2.68 -5.15
CA ARG A 136 -20.59 -2.71 -4.11
C ARG A 136 -21.16 -1.33 -3.82
N SER A 137 -20.31 -0.31 -3.84
CA SER A 137 -20.71 1.09 -3.56
C SER A 137 -21.14 1.87 -4.80
N GLY A 138 -20.75 1.45 -6.00
CA GLY A 138 -20.90 2.24 -7.24
C GLY A 138 -20.02 3.50 -7.29
N SER A 139 -19.27 3.81 -6.23
CA SER A 139 -18.59 5.10 -6.05
C SER A 139 -17.07 4.98 -6.04
N LEU A 140 -16.38 5.94 -6.64
CA LEU A 140 -14.92 6.13 -6.51
C LEU A 140 -14.51 6.67 -5.14
N ILE A 141 -15.42 7.33 -4.44
CA ILE A 141 -15.12 7.96 -3.15
C ILE A 141 -14.87 6.88 -2.08
N ALA A 142 -15.59 5.76 -2.12
CA ALA A 142 -15.39 4.66 -1.18
C ALA A 142 -13.98 4.05 -1.22
N PRO A 143 -13.43 3.63 -2.39
CA PRO A 143 -12.05 3.16 -2.46
C PRO A 143 -11.03 4.28 -2.20
N ILE A 144 -11.27 5.53 -2.62
CA ILE A 144 -10.40 6.68 -2.27
C ILE A 144 -10.30 6.85 -0.75
N ALA A 145 -11.44 6.85 -0.06
CA ALA A 145 -11.49 7.00 1.39
C ALA A 145 -10.75 5.86 2.09
N LEU A 146 -10.97 4.60 1.69
CA LEU A 146 -10.28 3.46 2.28
C LEU A 146 -8.76 3.50 2.05
N HIS A 147 -8.35 3.84 0.82
CA HIS A 147 -6.93 3.94 0.46
C HIS A 147 -6.25 5.03 1.30
N TRP A 148 -6.86 6.22 1.34
CA TRP A 148 -6.39 7.32 2.15
C TRP A 148 -6.31 6.97 3.62
N SER A 149 -7.33 6.29 4.16
CA SER A 149 -7.34 5.84 5.56
C SER A 149 -6.12 4.97 5.86
N CYS A 150 -5.85 3.97 5.03
CA CYS A 150 -4.71 3.07 5.24
C CYS A 150 -3.35 3.81 5.18
N ASN A 151 -3.18 4.68 4.18
CA ASN A 151 -1.89 5.35 3.95
C ASN A 151 -1.66 6.51 4.94
N GLY A 152 -2.70 7.31 5.19
CA GLY A 152 -2.66 8.41 6.15
C GLY A 152 -2.44 7.92 7.58
N LEU A 153 -3.20 6.92 8.03
CA LEU A 153 -2.98 6.32 9.35
C LEU A 153 -1.63 5.59 9.44
N GLY A 154 -1.15 5.00 8.34
CA GLY A 154 0.19 4.40 8.28
C GLY A 154 1.30 5.44 8.50
N ALA A 155 1.20 6.61 7.87
CA ALA A 155 2.14 7.71 8.08
C ALA A 155 2.10 8.25 9.52
N LEU A 156 0.91 8.39 10.10
CA LEU A 156 0.75 8.82 11.49
C LEU A 156 1.28 7.76 12.48
N ALA A 157 1.03 6.48 12.23
CA ALA A 157 1.58 5.38 13.02
C ALA A 157 3.11 5.32 12.94
N ALA A 158 3.69 5.58 11.76
CA ALA A 158 5.13 5.70 11.59
C ALA A 158 5.72 6.82 12.46
N ALA A 159 5.10 8.00 12.48
CA ALA A 159 5.50 9.08 13.36
C ALA A 159 5.37 8.72 14.84
N LEU A 160 4.28 8.05 15.23
CA LEU A 160 4.10 7.60 16.61
C LEU A 160 5.20 6.61 17.04
N VAL A 161 5.52 5.63 16.19
CA VAL A 161 6.59 4.66 16.45
C VAL A 161 7.95 5.37 16.58
N TRP A 162 8.21 6.40 15.78
CA TRP A 162 9.41 7.24 15.93
C TRP A 162 9.47 7.94 17.28
N GLN A 163 8.41 8.64 17.66
CA GLN A 163 8.35 9.42 18.91
C GLN A 163 8.44 8.54 20.16
N LEU A 164 7.93 7.29 20.10
CA LEU A 164 8.03 6.34 21.21
C LEU A 164 9.38 5.62 21.30
N SER A 165 10.25 5.80 20.29
CA SER A 165 11.57 5.14 20.23
C SER A 165 12.74 6.10 20.49
N THR A 166 12.45 7.41 20.60
CA THR A 166 13.36 8.49 21.03
C THR A 166 13.17 8.76 22.51
#